data_AF-A0A969T200-F1
#
_entry.id   AF-A0A969T200-F1
#
_cell.length_a   1.000
_cell.length_b   1.000
_cell.length_c   1.000
_cell.angle_alpha   90.00
_cell.angle_beta   90.00
_cell.angle_gamma   90.00
#
_symmetry.space_group_name_H-M   'P 1'
#
loop_
_entity.id
_entity.type
_entity.pdbx_description
1 polymer ?
#
loop_
_entity_poly.entity_id
_entity_poly.type
_entity_poly.pdbx_seq_one_letter_code
_entity_poly.pdbx_strand_id
1 'polypeptide(L)'
;MQYLSELEKQILTILAEQLKPIDRDLLQTYLSTSISTAKFLNALTSLERRSLMERNTEAGLVVYALQPMVRKYVKQYLSALVTS
;
A
#
# COMPACT_ATOMS: atom_id res chain seq x y z
N MET A 1 -1.09 -15.21 0.73
CA MET A 1 -1.49 -14.09 -0.16
C MET A 1 -2.68 -14.39 -1.07
N GLN A 2 -3.23 -15.61 -1.12
CA GLN A 2 -4.57 -15.80 -1.69
C GLN A 2 -5.55 -14.98 -0.83
N TYR A 3 -6.41 -14.16 -1.46
CA TYR A 3 -7.35 -13.18 -0.86
C TYR A 3 -6.78 -11.82 -0.40
N LEU A 4 -6.02 -11.11 -1.25
CA LEU A 4 -5.97 -9.64 -1.18
C LEU A 4 -7.08 -9.06 -2.05
N SER A 5 -7.82 -8.10 -1.52
CA SER A 5 -8.76 -7.27 -2.27
C SER A 5 -8.04 -6.41 -3.29
N GLU A 6 -8.77 -5.92 -4.30
CA GLU A 6 -8.20 -5.02 -5.31
C GLU A 6 -7.61 -3.75 -4.71
N LEU A 7 -8.23 -3.20 -3.66
CA LEU A 7 -7.70 -2.02 -2.97
C LEU A 7 -6.37 -2.32 -2.27
N GLU A 8 -6.26 -3.48 -1.61
CA GLU A 8 -5.01 -3.90 -0.98
C GLU A 8 -3.91 -4.12 -2.01
N LYS A 9 -4.21 -4.73 -3.15
CA LYS A 9 -3.26 -4.88 -4.26
C LYS A 9 -2.80 -3.52 -4.79
N GLN A 10 -3.72 -2.59 -5.02
CA GLN A 10 -3.39 -1.23 -5.47
C GLN A 10 -2.47 -0.51 -4.49
N ILE A 11 -2.78 -0.55 -3.18
CA ILE A 11 -1.92 0.03 -2.14
C ILE A 11 -0.51 -0.56 -2.20
N LEU A 12 -0.40 -1.90 -2.26
CA LEU A 12 0.89 -2.57 -2.33
C LEU A 12 1.67 -2.18 -3.60
N THR A 13 1.01 -2.12 -4.75
CA THR A 13 1.66 -1.71 -6.02
C THR A 13 2.19 -0.28 -5.94
N ILE A 14 1.38 0.66 -5.46
CA ILE A 14 1.80 2.06 -5.26
C ILE A 14 3.02 2.11 -4.35
N LEU A 15 2.96 1.48 -3.16
CA LEU A 15 4.08 1.48 -2.22
C LEU A 15 5.35 0.81 -2.77
N ALA A 16 5.19 -0.19 -3.65
CA ALA A 16 6.32 -0.86 -4.29
C ALA A 16 7.06 0.02 -5.29
N GLU A 17 6.38 0.99 -5.92
CA GLU A 17 6.97 1.96 -6.84
C GLU A 17 7.69 3.09 -6.10
N GLN A 18 7.23 3.44 -4.89
CA GLN A 18 7.83 4.53 -4.11
C GLN A 18 9.18 4.13 -3.49
N LEU A 19 10.21 4.94 -3.75
CA LEU A 19 11.54 4.77 -3.17
C LEU A 19 11.61 5.17 -1.68
N LYS A 20 10.70 6.03 -1.24
CA LYS A 20 10.60 6.51 0.13
C LYS A 20 9.25 6.14 0.73
N PRO A 21 9.13 6.04 2.07
CA PRO A 21 7.85 5.98 2.75
C PRO A 21 6.97 7.16 2.31
N ILE A 22 5.68 6.91 2.10
CA ILE A 22 4.73 7.96 1.72
C ILE A 22 3.67 8.14 2.80
N ASP A 23 3.22 9.37 2.99
CA ASP A 23 2.16 9.68 3.93
C ASP A 23 0.78 9.26 3.40
N ARG A 24 -0.21 9.40 4.29
CA ARG A 24 -1.61 9.08 4.00
C ARG A 24 -2.19 9.89 2.85
N ASP A 25 -1.93 11.18 2.80
CA ASP A 25 -2.59 12.09 1.87
C ASP A 25 -2.08 11.85 0.45
N LEU A 26 -0.78 11.61 0.32
CA LEU A 26 -0.15 11.21 -0.92
C LEU A 26 -0.64 9.82 -1.38
N LEU A 27 -0.73 8.85 -0.47
CA LEU A 27 -1.27 7.52 -0.80
C LEU A 27 -2.74 7.58 -1.25
N GLN A 28 -3.57 8.40 -0.60
CA GLN A 28 -4.96 8.63 -1.04
C GLN A 28 -5.03 9.30 -2.41
N THR A 29 -4.11 10.23 -2.70
CA THR A 29 -4.03 10.90 -4.01
C THR A 29 -3.76 9.88 -5.12
N TYR A 30 -2.89 8.90 -4.91
CA TYR A 30 -2.62 7.84 -5.89
C TYR A 30 -3.79 6.88 -6.11
N LEU A 31 -4.62 6.63 -5.09
CA LEU A 31 -5.73 5.67 -5.15
C LEU A 31 -7.02 6.23 -5.76
N SER A 32 -7.03 7.51 -6.15
CA SER A 32 -8.21 8.29 -6.55
C SER A 32 -9.12 8.69 -5.37
N THR A 33 -9.75 9.86 -5.48
CA THR A 33 -10.52 10.53 -4.42
C THR A 33 -11.86 9.89 -4.07
N SER A 34 -12.29 8.83 -4.77
CA SER A 34 -13.60 8.21 -4.60
C SER A 34 -13.67 7.13 -3.52
N ILE A 35 -12.54 6.77 -2.89
CA ILE A 35 -12.51 5.73 -1.85
C ILE A 35 -12.89 6.33 -0.49
N SER A 36 -13.87 5.70 0.16
CA SER A 36 -14.25 6.10 1.52
C SER A 36 -13.10 5.89 2.52
N THR A 37 -12.96 6.82 3.47
CA THR A 37 -11.95 6.73 4.53
C THR A 37 -12.02 5.39 5.28
N ALA A 38 -13.21 4.88 5.56
CA ALA A 38 -13.38 3.59 6.23
C ALA A 38 -12.80 2.42 5.42
N LYS A 39 -13.06 2.38 4.10
CA LYS A 39 -12.55 1.32 3.21
C LYS A 39 -11.02 1.38 3.11
N PHE A 40 -10.47 2.60 3.03
CA PHE A 40 -9.03 2.83 3.03
C PHE A 40 -8.36 2.35 4.32
N LEU A 41 -8.88 2.75 5.49
CA LEU A 41 -8.33 2.34 6.79
C LEU A 41 -8.43 0.83 7.02
N ASN A 42 -9.52 0.20 6.57
CA ASN A 42 -9.68 -1.26 6.65
C ASN A 42 -8.63 -1.99 5.81
N ALA A 43 -8.32 -1.50 4.61
CA ALA A 43 -7.28 -2.08 3.76
C ALA A 43 -5.89 -1.94 4.39
N LEU A 44 -5.54 -0.74 4.90
CA LEU A 44 -4.28 -0.52 5.61
C LEU A 44 -4.13 -1.45 6.82
N THR A 45 -5.17 -1.53 7.65
CA THR A 45 -5.17 -2.39 8.85
C THR A 45 -5.01 -3.87 8.49
N SER A 46 -5.66 -4.32 7.41
CA SER A 46 -5.53 -5.69 6.92
C SER A 46 -4.10 -6.00 6.45
N LEU A 47 -3.49 -5.08 5.71
CA LEU A 47 -2.10 -5.22 5.23
C LEU A 47 -1.09 -5.21 6.39
N GLU A 48 -1.28 -4.32 7.37
CA GLU A 48 -0.44 -4.23 8.57
C GLU A 48 -0.51 -5.52 9.40
N ARG A 49 -1.72 -6.05 9.67
CA ARG A 49 -1.92 -7.31 10.39
C ARG A 49 -1.28 -8.52 9.72
N ARG A 50 -1.12 -8.47 8.40
CA ARG A 50 -0.48 -9.52 7.59
C ARG A 50 1.03 -9.28 7.42
N SER A 51 1.59 -8.25 8.04
CA SER A 51 2.99 -7.85 7.92
C SER A 51 3.42 -7.59 6.46
N LEU A 52 2.47 -7.13 5.63
CA LEU A 52 2.71 -6.83 4.21
C LEU A 52 3.16 -5.38 3.98
N MET A 53 3.00 -4.53 4.99
CA MET A 53 3.46 -3.16 4.96
C MET A 53 3.91 -2.75 6.36
N GLU A 54 4.70 -1.68 6.40
CA GLU A 54 5.15 -1.03 7.63
C GLU A 54 4.43 0.31 7.77
N ARG A 55 4.02 0.60 9.00
CA ARG A 55 3.45 1.88 9.39
C ARG A 55 4.39 2.50 10.40
N ASN A 56 5.01 3.62 10.02
CA ASN A 56 5.95 4.35 10.86
C ASN A 56 5.46 5.77 11.10
N THR A 57 6.15 6.47 12.01
CA THR A 57 5.98 7.91 12.20
C THR A 57 7.30 8.60 11.88
N GLU A 58 7.29 9.45 10.86
CA GLU A 58 8.45 10.24 10.43
C GLU A 58 8.09 11.72 10.48
N ALA A 59 8.90 12.52 11.18
CA ALA A 59 8.65 13.97 11.37
C ALA A 59 7.23 14.32 11.85
N GLY A 60 6.62 13.46 12.67
CA GLY A 60 5.24 13.63 13.18
C GLY A 60 4.13 13.20 12.21
N LEU A 61 4.47 12.67 11.04
CA LEU A 61 3.53 12.17 10.05
C LEU A 61 3.52 10.64 10.01
N VAL A 62 2.34 10.06 9.85
CA VAL A 62 2.19 8.61 9.62
C VAL A 62 2.59 8.32 8.18
N VAL A 63 3.60 7.48 8.01
CA VAL A 63 4.10 7.07 6.70
C VAL A 63 4.02 5.55 6.53
N TYR A 64 3.91 5.13 5.27
CA TYR A 64 3.72 3.75 4.87
C TYR A 64 4.83 3.32 3.92
N ALA A 65 5.36 2.11 4.14
CA ALA A 65 6.39 1.52 3.31
C ALA A 65 6.20 0.00 3.18
N LEU A 66 6.92 -0.61 2.24
CA LEU A 66 7.02 -2.07 2.15
C LEU A 66 8.38 -2.56 2.67
N GLN A 67 8.35 -3.67 3.39
CA GLN A 67 9.55 -4.45 3.66
C GLN A 67 10.23 -4.87 2.34
N PRO A 68 11.57 -4.96 2.29
CA PRO A 68 12.30 -5.27 1.06
C PRO A 68 11.84 -6.56 0.36
N MET A 69 11.56 -7.63 1.12
CA MET A 69 11.08 -8.89 0.55
C MET A 69 9.67 -8.75 -0.04
N VAL A 70 8.77 -8.04 0.64
CA VAL A 70 7.41 -7.79 0.14
C VAL A 70 7.46 -6.94 -1.12
N ARG A 71 8.29 -5.89 -1.15
CA ARG A 71 8.50 -5.06 -2.34
C ARG A 71 8.94 -5.88 -3.54
N LYS A 72 9.94 -6.77 -3.37
CA LYS A 72 10.40 -7.67 -4.43
C LYS A 72 9.26 -8.56 -4.94
N TYR A 73 8.47 -9.12 -4.03
CA TYR A 73 7.32 -9.95 -4.38
C TYR A 73 6.27 -9.17 -5.17
N VAL A 74 5.85 -7.99 -4.69
CA VAL A 74 4.85 -7.15 -5.36
C VAL A 74 5.30 -6.77 -6.77
N LYS A 75 6.57 -6.36 -6.94
CA LYS A 75 7.15 -6.03 -8.24
C LYS A 75 7.26 -7.23 -9.19
N GLN A 76 7.28 -8.45 -8.67
CA GLN A 76 7.40 -9.66 -9.48
C GLN A 76 6.04 -10.25 -9.86
N TYR A 77 5.02 -10.10 -9.01
CA TYR A 77 3.76 -10.85 -9.13
C TYR A 77 2.49 -9.99 -9.20
N LEU A 78 2.55 -8.70 -8.87
CA LEU A 78 1.37 -7.80 -8.88
C LEU A 78 1.49 -6.65 -9.90
N SER A 79 2.70 -6.23 -10.22
CA SER A 79 2.99 -5.17 -11.23
C SER A 79 2.54 -5.52 -12.65
N ALA A 80 2.28 -6.80 -12.95
CA ALA A 80 1.78 -7.24 -14.25
C ALA A 80 0.27 -6.98 -14.48
N LEU A 81 -0.47 -6.50 -13.46
CA LEU A 81 -1.94 -6.41 -13.49
C LEU A 81 -2.50 -4.98 -13.54
N VAL A 82 -1.65 -3.95 -13.53
CA VAL A 82 -2.09 -2.52 -13.48
C VAL A 82 -1.91 -1.81 -14.83
N THR A 83 -1.40 -2.51 -15.86
CA THR A 83 -1.15 -1.94 -17.21
C THR A 83 -2.09 -2.50 -18.29
N SER A 84 -3.31 -2.94 -17.92
CA SER A 84 -4.33 -3.47 -18.87
C SER A 84 -5.59 -2.63 -18.87
#